data_AF-A0A843DZ66-F1
#
_entry.id   AF-A0A843DZ66-F1
#
_cell.length_a   1.000
_cell.length_b   1.000
_cell.length_c   1.000
_cell.angle_alpha   90.00
_cell.angle_beta   90.00
_cell.angle_gamma   90.00
#
_symmetry.space_group_name_H-M   'P 1'
#
loop_
_entity.id
_entity.type
_entity.pdbx_description
1 polymer ?
#
loop_
_entity_poly.entity_id
_entity_poly.type
_entity_poly.pdbx_seq_one_letter_code
_entity_poly.pdbx_strand_id
1 'polypeptide(L)' 'MTAQPTREEIKAKAEEMYPGVLRVAEVKGWGLNENKDIADSIVEGLARNVLLRGKKYCPCVLPSGDAEEDKK' A
#
# COMPACT_ATOMS: atom_id res chain seq x y z
N MET A 1 17.00 9.60 -11.06
CA MET A 1 16.57 8.20 -11.28
C MET A 1 16.30 7.59 -9.91
N THR A 2 15.05 7.54 -9.46
CA THR A 2 14.74 6.83 -8.20
C THR A 2 14.93 5.34 -8.46
N ALA A 3 15.86 4.72 -7.73
CA ALA A 3 16.03 3.28 -7.79
C ALA A 3 14.69 2.63 -7.40
N GLN A 4 14.17 1.75 -8.25
CA GLN A 4 12.97 1.00 -7.89
C GLN A 4 13.33 0.01 -6.77
N PRO A 5 12.53 -0.07 -5.69
CA PRO A 5 12.76 -1.05 -4.65
C PRO A 5 12.63 -2.45 -5.23
N THR A 6 13.48 -3.35 -4.75
CA THR A 6 13.45 -4.77 -5.12
C THR A 6 12.17 -5.43 -4.61
N ARG A 7 11.81 -6.58 -5.18
CA ARG A 7 10.61 -7.31 -4.74
C ARG A 7 10.71 -7.76 -3.28
N GLU A 8 11.91 -8.09 -2.81
CA GLU A 8 12.14 -8.51 -1.42
C GLU A 8 11.89 -7.35 -0.45
N GLU A 9 12.36 -6.13 -0.79
CA GLU A 9 12.11 -4.93 0.01
C GLU A 9 10.63 -4.57 0.08
N ILE A 10 9.92 -4.70 -1.05
CA ILE A 10 8.47 -4.46 -1.09
C ILE A 10 7.73 -5.46 -0.20
N LYS A 11 8.07 -6.75 -0.28
CA LYS A 11 7.44 -7.80 0.52
C LYS A 11 7.70 -7.61 2.01
N ALA A 12 8.94 -7.38 2.41
CA ALA A 12 9.29 -7.12 3.81
C ALA A 12 8.52 -5.92 4.36
N LYS A 13 8.38 -4.85 3.57
CA LYS A 13 7.62 -3.67 3.98
C LYS A 13 6.12 -3.94 4.02
N ALA A 14 5.58 -4.76 3.12
CA ALA A 14 4.19 -5.17 3.11
C ALA A 14 3.84 -6.00 4.37
N GLU A 15 4.70 -6.95 4.74
CA GLU A 15 4.54 -7.76 5.97
C GLU A 15 4.57 -6.90 7.23
N GLU A 16 5.45 -5.90 7.30
CA GLU A 16 5.47 -4.92 8.40
C GLU A 16 4.16 -4.11 8.47
N MET A 17 3.57 -3.77 7.32
CA MET A 17 2.37 -2.94 7.24
C MET A 17 1.07 -3.73 7.44
N TYR A 18 1.08 -5.05 7.23
CA TYR A 18 -0.11 -5.90 7.23
C TYR A 18 -0.92 -5.84 8.54
N PRO A 19 -0.31 -5.89 9.74
CA PRO A 19 -1.05 -5.74 11.00
C PRO A 19 -1.78 -4.39 11.11
N GLY A 20 -1.18 -3.33 10.57
CA GLY A 20 -1.79 -2.01 10.52
C GLY A 20 -3.01 -1.95 9.60
N VAL A 21 -2.96 -2.66 8.47
CA VAL A 21 -4.09 -2.80 7.53
C VAL A 21 -5.25 -3.52 8.21
N LEU A 22 -4.99 -4.65 8.88
CA LEU A 22 -5.99 -5.40 9.63
C LEU A 22 -6.64 -4.55 10.73
N ARG A 23 -5.82 -3.81 11.49
CA ARG A 23 -6.33 -2.92 12.54
C ARG A 23 -7.24 -1.83 11.98
N VAL A 24 -6.90 -1.22 10.85
CA VAL A 24 -7.76 -0.22 10.21
C VAL A 24 -9.07 -0.85 9.76
N ALA A 25 -9.02 -2.03 9.14
CA ALA A 25 -10.21 -2.75 8.72
C ALA A 25 -11.12 -3.05 9.93
N GLU A 26 -10.57 -3.55 11.02
CA GLU A 26 -11.31 -3.83 12.27
C GLU A 26 -11.97 -2.57 12.85
N VAL A 27 -11.19 -1.49 13.05
CA VAL A 27 -11.68 -0.24 13.64
C VAL A 27 -12.76 0.41 12.77
N LYS A 28 -12.69 0.23 11.46
CA LYS A 28 -13.67 0.77 10.49
C LYS A 28 -14.85 -0.18 10.24
N GLY A 29 -14.82 -1.41 10.75
CA GLY A 29 -15.82 -2.44 10.45
C GLY A 29 -15.78 -2.90 8.99
N TRP A 30 -14.62 -2.81 8.34
CA TRP A 30 -14.40 -3.24 6.95
C TRP A 30 -13.91 -4.68 6.89
N GLY A 31 -14.30 -5.38 5.82
CA GLY A 31 -13.70 -6.65 5.43
C GLY A 31 -12.59 -6.43 4.41
N LEU A 32 -11.52 -7.23 4.52
CA LEU A 32 -10.60 -7.40 3.39
C LEU A 32 -11.22 -8.34 2.35
N ASN A 33 -10.69 -8.31 1.13
CA ASN A 33 -11.11 -9.22 0.08
C ASN A 33 -10.87 -10.68 0.51
N GLU A 34 -11.83 -11.55 0.21
CA GLU A 34 -11.79 -12.99 0.47
C GLU A 34 -10.61 -13.66 -0.26
N ASN A 35 -10.31 -13.14 -1.46
CA ASN A 35 -9.15 -13.54 -2.23
C ASN A 35 -7.90 -12.86 -1.66
N LYS A 36 -7.07 -13.68 -0.98
CA LYS A 36 -5.83 -13.23 -0.34
C LYS A 36 -4.80 -12.72 -1.34
N ASP A 37 -4.67 -13.32 -2.52
CA ASP A 37 -3.73 -12.85 -3.53
C ASP A 37 -4.02 -11.41 -3.96
N ILE A 38 -5.32 -11.06 -4.05
CA ILE A 38 -5.75 -9.70 -4.34
C ILE A 38 -5.42 -8.79 -3.16
N ALA A 39 -5.82 -9.15 -1.93
CA ALA A 39 -5.54 -8.36 -0.74
C ALA A 39 -4.04 -8.09 -0.56
N ASP A 40 -3.21 -9.13 -0.69
CA ASP A 40 -1.76 -9.07 -0.56
C ASP A 40 -1.15 -8.19 -1.66
N SER A 41 -1.63 -8.30 -2.91
CA SER A 41 -1.16 -7.44 -4.00
C SER A 41 -1.41 -5.94 -3.75
N ILE A 42 -2.53 -5.60 -3.10
CA ILE A 42 -2.86 -4.23 -2.73
C ILE A 42 -1.93 -3.75 -1.60
N VAL A 43 -1.64 -4.59 -0.61
CA VAL A 43 -0.71 -4.25 0.47
C VAL A 43 0.73 -4.11 -0.05
N GLU A 44 1.17 -4.98 -0.97
CA GLU A 44 2.46 -4.84 -1.68
C GLU A 44 2.51 -3.52 -2.47
N GLY A 45 1.43 -3.14 -3.15
CA GLY A 45 1.33 -1.87 -3.87
C GLY A 45 1.44 -0.65 -2.95
N LEU A 46 0.76 -0.68 -1.80
CA LEU A 46 0.86 0.36 -0.77
C LEU A 46 2.30 0.47 -0.25
N ALA A 47 2.94 -0.66 0.04
CA ALA A 47 4.31 -0.73 0.52
C ALA A 47 5.30 -0.16 -0.52
N ARG A 48 5.14 -0.51 -1.80
CA ARG A 48 5.92 0.06 -2.90
C ARG A 48 5.80 1.58 -2.96
N ASN A 49 4.59 2.13 -2.81
CA ASN A 49 4.38 3.57 -2.82
C ASN A 49 5.01 4.27 -1.61
N VAL A 50 5.03 3.61 -0.44
CA VAL A 50 5.77 4.12 0.72
C VAL A 50 7.27 4.17 0.44
N LEU A 51 7.84 3.12 -0.14
CA LEU A 51 9.27 3.06 -0.45
C LEU A 51 9.68 4.08 -1.52
N LEU A 52 8.84 4.27 -2.55
CA LEU A 52 9.13 5.18 -3.66
C LEU A 52 8.84 6.66 -3.37
N ARG A 53 7.79 6.94 -2.60
CA ARG A 53 7.20 8.28 -2.45
C ARG A 53 7.05 8.73 -1.00
N GLY A 54 7.40 7.88 -0.03
CA GLY A 54 7.28 8.16 1.40
C GLY A 54 5.85 8.15 1.95
N LYS A 55 4.83 7.84 1.13
CA LYS A 55 3.42 7.88 1.51
C LYS A 55 2.65 6.68 0.97
N LYS A 56 1.59 6.28 1.68
CA LYS A 56 0.69 5.16 1.35
C LYS A 56 -0.34 5.55 0.27
N TYR A 57 0.12 6.03 -0.88
CA TYR A 57 -0.77 6.35 -2.00
C TYR A 57 -1.52 5.10 -2.48
N CYS A 58 -2.77 5.29 -2.91
CA CYS A 58 -3.58 4.21 -3.48
C CYS A 58 -2.81 3.55 -4.64
N PRO A 59 -2.57 2.23 -4.60
CA PRO A 59 -1.79 1.55 -5.63
C PRO A 59 -2.55 1.41 -6.96
N CYS A 60 -3.87 1.59 -6.96
CA CYS A 60 -4.73 1.45 -8.13
C CYS A 60 -4.88 2.74 -8.95
N VAL A 61 -4.33 3.86 -8.47
CA VAL A 61 -4.44 5.17 -9.13
C VAL A 61 -3.03 5.68 -9.42
N LEU A 62 -2.84 6.28 -10.60
CA LEU A 62 -1.60 6.98 -10.91
C LEU A 62 -1.57 8.31 -10.12
N PRO A 63 -0.63 8.51 -9.19
CA PRO A 63 -0.55 9.76 -8.44
C PRO A 63 -0.29 10.92 -9.39
N SER A 64 -1.06 12.01 -9.25
CA SER A 64 -0.93 13.22 -10.06
C SER A 64 0.38 13.96 -9.83
N GLY A 65 1.01 13.72 -8.67
CA GLY A 65 2.21 14.43 -8.22
C GLY A 65 1.87 15.63 -7.33
N ASP A 66 0.59 16.00 -7.22
CA ASP A 66 0.09 16.96 -6.24
C ASP A 66 -0.51 16.23 -5.03
N ALA A 67 0.08 16.47 -3.86
CA ALA A 67 -0.30 15.76 -2.65
C ALA A 67 -1.66 16.17 -2.08
N GLU A 68 -2.22 17.32 -2.46
CA GLU A 68 -3.56 17.74 -2.04
C GLU A 68 -4.63 17.12 -2.94
N GLU A 69 -4.38 17.07 -4.24
CA GLU A 69 -5.27 16.40 -5.20
C GLU A 69 -5.36 14.89 -4.96
N ASP A 70 -4.23 14.26 -4.62
CA ASP A 70 -4.14 12.81 -4.37
C ASP A 70 -4.75 12.38 -3.01
N LYS A 71 -5.33 13.31 -2.22
CA LYS A 71 -6.08 12.98 -0.98
C LYS A 71 -7.54 12.58 -1.23
N LYS A 72 -8.06 12.85 -2.43
CA LYS A 72 -9.44 12.56 -2.83
C LYS A 72 -9.66 11.06 -2.97
#